data_AF-A0A7J5Q9Z5-F1
#
_entry.id   AF-A0A7J5Q9Z5-F1
#
_cell.length_a   1.000
_cell.length_b   1.000
_cell.length_c   1.000
_cell.angle_alpha   90.00
_cell.angle_beta   90.00
_cell.angle_gamma   90.00
#
_symmetry.space_group_name_H-M   'P 1'
#
loop_
_entity.id
_entity.type
_entity.pdbx_description
1 polymer ?
#
loop_
_entity_poly.entity_id
_entity_poly.type
_entity_poly.pdbx_seq_one_letter_code
_entity_poly.pdbx_strand_id
1 'polypeptide(L)'
;MAKEKQKPYEFLSNLVLALMGTDRIFSNSFFSSEFAISPNTLSEIRRGEDMCIYQYVRVIRCMMKYLHLIVRMDMLLKELRAVLASNCDLVLATVPHRFHGTYQPKEWVVVMHWDGIK
;
A
#
# COMPACT_ATOMS: atom_id res chain seq x y z
N MET A 1 -28.84 -13.43 1.12
CA MET A 1 -27.95 -12.26 1.18
C MET A 1 -26.94 -12.38 0.05
N ALA A 2 -27.01 -11.53 -0.97
CA ALA A 2 -25.99 -11.50 -2.01
C ALA A 2 -24.69 -11.04 -1.35
N LYS A 3 -23.64 -11.87 -1.35
CA LYS A 3 -22.30 -11.40 -1.02
C LYS A 3 -22.00 -10.28 -2.01
N GLU A 4 -21.81 -9.05 -1.53
CA GLU A 4 -21.23 -7.99 -2.36
C GLU A 4 -20.00 -8.60 -3.03
N LYS A 5 -19.96 -8.57 -4.37
CA LYS A 5 -18.80 -9.06 -5.10
C LYS A 5 -17.64 -8.15 -4.72
N GLN A 6 -16.83 -8.60 -3.77
CA GLN A 6 -15.59 -7.92 -3.43
C GLN A 6 -14.79 -7.75 -4.71
N LYS A 7 -14.40 -6.51 -5.00
CA LYS A 7 -13.67 -6.22 -6.23
C LYS A 7 -12.27 -6.81 -6.14
N PRO A 8 -11.69 -7.32 -7.25
CA PRO A 8 -10.44 -8.08 -7.22
C PRO A 8 -9.27 -7.37 -6.55
N TYR A 9 -9.20 -6.05 -6.70
CA TYR A 9 -8.09 -5.23 -6.18
C TYR A 9 -8.56 -4.08 -5.28
N GLU A 10 -9.62 -4.29 -4.50
CA GLU A 10 -10.15 -3.29 -3.55
C GLU A 10 -9.05 -2.70 -2.65
N PHE A 11 -8.16 -3.55 -2.11
CA PHE A 11 -7.03 -3.10 -1.29
C PHE A 11 -6.10 -2.13 -2.05
N LEU A 12 -5.70 -2.49 -3.28
CA LEU A 12 -4.82 -1.64 -4.09
C LEU A 12 -5.52 -0.34 -4.48
N SER A 13 -6.82 -0.38 -4.76
CA SER A 13 -7.64 0.80 -5.00
C SER A 13 -7.66 1.73 -3.80
N ASN A 14 -7.88 1.19 -2.60
CA ASN A 14 -7.88 1.98 -1.36
C ASN A 14 -6.51 2.60 -1.09
N LEU A 15 -5.42 1.88 -1.35
CA LEU A 15 -4.06 2.43 -1.26
C LEU A 15 -3.83 3.55 -2.27
N VAL A 16 -4.28 3.39 -3.52
CA VAL A 16 -4.22 4.46 -4.54
C VAL A 16 -4.98 5.69 -4.05
N LEU A 17 -6.22 5.54 -3.58
CA LEU A 17 -7.04 6.64 -3.10
C LEU A 17 -6.42 7.36 -1.89
N ALA A 18 -5.85 6.61 -0.94
CA ALA A 18 -5.16 7.17 0.22
C ALA A 18 -3.92 8.00 -0.19
N LEU A 19 -3.11 7.49 -1.11
CA LEU A 19 -1.95 8.21 -1.64
C LEU A 19 -2.38 9.46 -2.41
N MET A 20 -3.40 9.35 -3.27
CA MET A 20 -3.97 10.49 -4.00
C MET A 20 -4.49 11.57 -3.04
N GLY A 21 -5.07 11.18 -1.90
CA GLY A 21 -5.57 12.11 -0.88
C GLY A 21 -4.47 12.85 -0.11
N THR A 22 -3.19 12.44 -0.25
CA THR A 22 -2.08 13.05 0.47
C THR A 22 -1.65 14.41 -0.12
N ASP A 23 -1.80 14.59 -1.43
CA ASP A 23 -1.43 15.82 -2.13
C ASP A 23 -2.38 16.10 -3.30
N ARG A 24 -2.82 17.36 -3.44
CA ARG A 24 -3.72 17.81 -4.52
C ARG A 24 -3.10 17.71 -5.91
N ILE A 25 -1.78 17.58 -6.02
CA ILE A 25 -1.10 17.41 -7.30
C ILE A 25 -1.50 16.12 -8.01
N PHE A 26 -1.95 15.09 -7.28
CA PHE A 26 -2.36 13.80 -7.84
C PHE A 26 -3.73 13.87 -8.53
N SER A 27 -3.77 14.58 -9.64
CA SER A 27 -4.94 14.79 -10.50
C SER A 27 -4.86 13.93 -11.77
N ASN A 28 -5.99 13.82 -12.48
CA ASN A 28 -6.01 13.13 -13.79
C ASN A 28 -5.00 13.74 -14.77
N SER A 29 -4.79 15.06 -14.74
CA SER A 29 -3.83 15.74 -15.61
C SER A 29 -2.39 15.34 -15.29
N PHE A 30 -2.03 15.28 -13.99
CA PHE A 30 -0.72 14.81 -13.55
C PHE A 30 -0.42 13.40 -14.04
N PHE A 31 -1.34 12.44 -13.85
CA PHE A 31 -1.11 11.06 -14.30
C PHE A 31 -1.08 10.91 -15.83
N SER A 32 -1.80 11.78 -16.54
CA SER A 32 -1.76 11.82 -18.01
C SER A 32 -0.42 12.37 -18.51
N SER A 33 0.09 13.46 -17.92
CA SER A 33 1.32 14.12 -18.36
C SER A 33 2.57 13.37 -17.92
N GLU A 34 2.66 13.00 -16.65
CA GLU A 34 3.87 12.43 -16.06
C GLU A 34 4.02 10.93 -16.34
N PHE A 35 2.91 10.23 -16.60
CA PHE A 35 2.89 8.77 -16.61
C PHE A 35 2.16 8.14 -17.79
N ALA A 36 1.63 8.95 -18.71
CA ALA A 36 0.86 8.51 -19.87
C ALA A 36 -0.28 7.54 -19.51
N ILE A 37 -0.93 7.76 -18.36
CA ILE A 37 -2.09 6.98 -17.93
C ILE A 37 -3.35 7.71 -18.35
N SER A 38 -4.21 7.03 -19.09
CA SER A 38 -5.47 7.61 -19.52
C SER A 38 -6.42 7.85 -18.33
N PRO A 39 -7.28 8.88 -18.38
CA PRO A 39 -8.30 9.10 -17.35
C PRO A 39 -9.21 7.88 -17.11
N ASN A 40 -9.51 7.11 -18.17
CA ASN A 40 -10.32 5.89 -18.07
C ASN A 40 -9.59 4.81 -17.27
N THR A 41 -8.32 4.54 -17.61
CA THR A 41 -7.48 3.58 -16.88
C THR A 41 -7.34 3.97 -15.41
N LEU A 42 -7.13 5.26 -15.12
CA LEU A 42 -7.05 5.74 -13.74
C LEU A 42 -8.38 5.59 -13.00
N SER A 43 -9.51 5.81 -13.67
CA SER A 43 -10.86 5.58 -13.12
C SER A 43 -11.09 4.11 -12.77
N GLU A 44 -10.67 3.18 -13.64
CA GLU A 44 -10.74 1.72 -13.39
C GLU A 44 -9.87 1.32 -12.19
N ILE A 45 -8.64 1.86 -12.12
CA ILE A 45 -7.74 1.65 -10.98
C ILE A 45 -8.39 2.12 -9.67
N ARG A 46 -8.91 3.36 -9.64
CA ARG A 46 -9.60 3.95 -8.48
C ARG A 46 -10.88 3.21 -8.07
N ARG A 47 -11.42 2.40 -8.96
CA ARG A 47 -12.60 1.58 -8.72
C ARG A 47 -12.23 0.15 -8.33
N GLY A 48 -10.95 -0.24 -8.34
CA GLY A 48 -10.55 -1.61 -8.01
C GLY A 48 -10.93 -2.65 -9.06
N GLU A 49 -11.12 -2.24 -10.32
CA GLU A 49 -11.48 -3.15 -11.42
C GLU A 49 -10.39 -4.18 -11.72
N ASP A 50 -10.75 -5.26 -12.41
CA ASP A 50 -9.81 -6.35 -12.76
C ASP A 50 -8.82 -5.95 -13.87
N MET A 51 -7.89 -5.08 -13.51
CA MET A 51 -6.83 -4.61 -14.38
C MET A 51 -5.52 -5.36 -14.10
N CYS A 52 -4.60 -5.35 -15.05
CA CYS A 52 -3.27 -5.89 -14.81
C CYS A 52 -2.63 -5.23 -13.57
N ILE A 53 -2.24 -6.04 -12.58
CA ILE A 53 -1.67 -5.57 -11.30
C ILE A 53 -0.50 -4.59 -11.47
N TYR A 54 0.25 -4.73 -12.56
CA TYR A 54 1.32 -3.81 -12.94
C TYR A 54 0.85 -2.36 -13.04
N GLN A 55 -0.38 -2.10 -13.49
CA GLN A 55 -0.94 -0.75 -13.59
C GLN A 55 -1.14 -0.12 -12.21
N TYR A 56 -1.67 -0.88 -11.25
CA TYR A 56 -1.76 -0.45 -9.85
C TYR A 56 -0.38 -0.14 -9.27
N VAL A 57 0.57 -1.07 -9.44
CA VAL A 57 1.94 -0.93 -8.91
C VAL A 57 2.63 0.30 -9.52
N ARG A 58 2.44 0.58 -10.81
CA ARG A 58 2.99 1.78 -11.46
C ARG A 58 2.45 3.07 -10.86
N VAL A 59 1.13 3.17 -10.67
CA VAL A 59 0.47 4.35 -10.08
C VAL A 59 0.89 4.58 -8.64
N ILE A 60 0.89 3.52 -7.83
CA ILE A 60 1.34 3.56 -6.43
C ILE A 60 2.80 4.01 -6.36
N ARG A 61 3.69 3.39 -7.14
CA ARG A 61 5.12 3.74 -7.18
C ARG A 61 5.36 5.19 -7.61
N CYS A 62 4.58 5.70 -8.56
CA CYS A 62 4.64 7.10 -9.00
C CYS A 62 4.40 8.05 -7.80
N MET A 63 3.27 7.87 -7.12
CA MET A 63 2.91 8.72 -5.97
C MET A 63 3.91 8.59 -4.82
N MET A 64 4.33 7.37 -4.50
CA MET A 64 5.33 7.15 -3.45
C MET A 64 6.66 7.82 -3.77
N LYS A 65 7.10 7.80 -5.04
CA LYS A 65 8.32 8.50 -5.48
C LYS A 65 8.18 10.02 -5.28
N TYR A 66 7.02 10.58 -5.62
CA TYR A 66 6.75 12.01 -5.47
C TYR A 66 6.69 12.43 -3.98
N LEU A 67 6.06 11.61 -3.14
CA LEU A 67 5.97 11.83 -1.69
C LEU A 67 7.27 11.48 -0.94
N HIS A 68 8.32 11.03 -1.63
CA HIS A 68 9.55 10.52 -1.04
C HIS A 68 9.34 9.39 -0.02
N LEU A 69 8.34 8.54 -0.26
CA LEU A 69 8.07 7.34 0.53
C LEU A 69 8.92 6.16 0.03
N ILE A 70 9.59 5.48 0.96
CA ILE A 70 10.48 4.36 0.66
C ILE A 70 9.98 3.12 1.41
N VAL A 71 9.67 2.05 0.67
CA VAL A 71 9.48 0.72 1.26
C VAL A 71 10.84 0.02 1.30
N ARG A 72 11.31 -0.28 2.51
CA ARG A 72 12.56 -1.02 2.74
C ARG A 72 12.32 -2.52 2.54
N MET A 73 12.22 -2.95 1.29
CA MET A 73 11.95 -4.35 0.92
C MET A 73 13.01 -5.32 1.46
N ASP A 74 14.26 -4.88 1.55
CA ASP A 74 15.37 -5.60 2.18
C ASP A 74 15.09 -5.94 3.64
N MET A 75 14.62 -4.95 4.40
CA MET A 75 14.29 -5.11 5.81
C MET A 75 13.00 -5.92 5.99
N LEU A 76 11.98 -5.66 5.16
CA LEU A 76 10.73 -6.43 5.19
C LEU A 76 10.99 -7.92 4.96
N LEU A 77 11.83 -8.27 3.98
CA LEU A 77 12.19 -9.66 3.71
C LEU A 77 12.96 -10.29 4.88
N LYS A 78 13.85 -9.53 5.53
CA LYS A 78 14.57 -10.00 6.71
C LYS A 78 13.61 -10.34 7.85
N GLU A 79 12.68 -9.44 8.17
CA GLU A 79 11.71 -9.67 9.25
C GLU A 79 10.76 -10.82 8.91
N LEU A 80 10.28 -10.93 7.67
CA LEU A 80 9.45 -12.06 7.23
C LEU A 80 10.16 -13.40 7.42
N ARG A 81 11.46 -13.49 7.08
CA ARG A 81 12.25 -14.71 7.32
C ARG A 81 12.35 -15.06 8.80
N ALA A 82 12.51 -14.08 9.67
CA ALA A 82 12.57 -14.30 11.11
C ALA A 82 11.23 -14.83 11.65
N VAL A 83 10.13 -14.18 11.29
CA VAL A 83 8.74 -14.56 11.65
C VAL A 83 8.45 -16.01 11.24
N LEU A 84 8.81 -16.40 10.02
CA LEU A 84 8.63 -17.77 9.52
C LEU A 84 9.50 -18.80 10.27
N ALA A 85 10.73 -18.45 10.63
CA ALA A 85 11.62 -19.34 11.35
C ALA A 85 11.22 -19.54 12.83
N SER A 86 10.60 -18.54 13.45
CA SER A 86 10.23 -18.56 14.86
C SER A 86 8.76 -18.85 15.14
N ASN A 87 7.93 -19.04 14.09
CA ASN A 87 6.47 -19.17 14.19
C ASN A 87 5.83 -18.03 15.01
N CYS A 88 6.33 -16.82 14.81
CA CYS A 88 5.76 -15.62 15.43
C CYS A 88 4.80 -14.92 14.47
N ASP A 89 3.97 -14.03 14.98
CA ASP A 89 3.16 -13.12 14.16
C ASP A 89 3.99 -11.90 13.73
N LEU A 90 3.68 -11.33 12.56
CA LEU A 90 4.25 -10.06 12.10
C LEU A 90 3.35 -8.90 12.54
N VAL A 91 3.95 -7.95 13.25
CA VAL A 91 3.31 -6.70 13.66
C VAL A 91 3.93 -5.51 12.94
N LEU A 92 3.12 -4.50 12.64
CA LEU A 92 3.57 -3.19 12.19
C LEU A 92 3.25 -2.14 13.24
N ALA A 93 4.07 -1.11 13.29
CA ALA A 93 3.77 0.09 14.05
C ALA A 93 4.28 1.34 13.34
N THR A 94 3.68 2.48 13.68
CA THR A 94 3.96 3.76 13.06
C THR A 94 4.68 4.70 14.03
N VAL A 95 5.63 5.47 13.50
CA VAL A 95 6.33 6.52 14.23
C VAL A 95 6.28 7.83 13.43
N PRO A 96 6.23 9.00 14.09
CA PRO A 96 6.27 10.27 13.39
C PRO A 96 7.54 10.43 12.54
N HIS A 97 7.39 10.98 11.35
CA HIS A 97 8.51 11.29 10.46
C HIS A 97 9.47 12.30 11.12
N ARG A 98 10.79 12.13 10.93
CA ARG A 98 11.87 13.00 11.45
C ARG A 98 11.88 13.20 12.96
N PHE A 99 11.41 12.23 13.74
CA PHE A 99 11.62 12.29 15.18
C PHE A 99 13.09 12.01 15.53
N HIS A 100 13.72 12.93 16.26
CA HIS A 100 15.11 12.82 16.72
C HIS A 100 15.14 12.40 18.20
N GLY A 101 14.93 11.10 18.45
CA GLY A 101 14.98 10.53 19.81
C GLY A 101 14.53 9.07 19.82
N THR A 102 14.59 8.42 20.99
CA THR A 102 14.09 7.06 21.20
C THR A 102 12.57 7.06 21.32
N TYR A 103 11.89 7.24 20.18
CA TYR A 103 10.43 7.12 20.12
C TYR A 103 10.02 5.66 20.01
N GLN A 104 9.21 5.20 20.95
CA GLN A 104 8.53 3.91 20.84
C GLN A 104 7.15 4.12 20.22
N PRO A 105 6.74 3.30 19.24
CA PRO A 105 5.37 3.34 18.73
C PRO A 105 4.34 3.14 19.85
N LYS A 106 3.25 3.90 19.78
CA LYS A 106 2.17 3.82 20.79
C LYS A 106 1.28 2.60 20.60
N GLU A 107 1.11 2.19 19.34
CA GLU A 107 0.20 1.12 18.95
C GLU A 107 0.90 0.20 17.96
N TRP A 108 0.56 -1.08 18.02
CA TRP A 108 1.03 -2.12 17.12
C TRP A 108 -0.18 -2.82 16.52
N VAL A 109 -0.13 -3.10 15.23
CA VAL A 109 -1.19 -3.80 14.50
C VAL A 109 -0.61 -5.09 13.96
N VAL A 110 -1.26 -6.21 14.26
CA VAL A 110 -0.90 -7.51 13.67
C VAL A 110 -1.31 -7.52 12.20
N VAL A 111 -0.37 -7.80 11.30
CA VAL A 111 -0.60 -7.79 9.84
C VAL A 111 -0.47 -9.16 9.20
N MET A 112 0.19 -10.10 9.87
CA MET A 112 0.25 -11.50 9.49
C MET A 112 0.28 -12.31 10.76
N HIS A 113 -0.72 -13.15 10.98
CA HIS A 113 -0.76 -14.05 12.13
C HIS A 113 -0.92 -15.48 11.65
N TRP A 114 -0.45 -16.42 12.46
CA TRP A 114 -0.77 -17.83 12.25
C TRP A 114 -2.24 -18.05 12.61
N ASP A 115 -3.02 -18.61 11.69
CA ASP A 115 -4.45 -18.86 11.89
C ASP A 115 -4.72 -20.19 12.62
N GLY A 116 -3.66 -20.89 13.03
CA GLY A 116 -3.75 -21.93 14.04
C GLY A 116 -4.56 -23.16 13.63
N ILE A 117 -4.56 -23.53 12.34
CA ILE A 117 -4.83 -24.94 12.01
C ILE A 117 -3.69 -25.77 12.62
N LYS A 118 -3.90 -26.20 13.87
CA LYS A 118 -3.08 -27.20 14.56
C LYS A 118 -3.16 -28.55 13.85
#